data_AF-A0A9N8ET42-F1
#
_entry.id   AF-A0A9N8ET42-F1
#
_cell.length_a   1.000
_cell.length_b   1.000
_cell.length_c   1.000
_cell.angle_alpha   90.00
_cell.angle_beta   90.00
_cell.angle_gamma   90.00
#
_symmetry.space_group_name_H-M   'P 1'
#
loop_
_entity.id
_entity.type
_entity.pdbx_description
1 polymer ?
#
loop_
_entity_poly.entity_id
_entity_poly.type
_entity_poly.pdbx_seq_one_letter_code
_entity_poly.pdbx_strand_id
1 'polypeptide(L)'
;MKGLRSFQLLLIALLAIVGSVVAKEFSHSTGFGTTKEEIIANRERRKEQLKKLLDEVRETKDNHDSGRKLLSDEELTVVDRKISAYERKLETMQGEMDEREVEKVMQREKLRYERDEQRRQERRQRGSEF
;
A
#
# COMPACT_ATOMS: atom_id res chain seq x y z
N MET A 1 -14.54 15.21 20.41
CA MET A 1 -14.02 14.11 19.55
C MET A 1 -13.61 14.60 18.15
N LYS A 2 -12.66 15.55 18.04
CA LYS A 2 -12.16 16.06 16.73
C LYS A 2 -10.72 15.60 16.39
N GLY A 3 -9.98 15.03 17.36
CA GLY A 3 -8.57 14.65 17.18
C GLY A 3 -8.32 13.31 16.48
N LEU A 4 -9.25 12.35 16.59
CA LEU A 4 -9.03 10.98 16.09
C LEU A 4 -9.09 10.89 14.55
N ARG A 5 -9.93 11.71 13.92
CA ARG A 5 -10.01 11.82 12.44
C ARG A 5 -8.77 12.50 11.85
N SER A 6 -8.22 13.48 12.57
CA SER A 6 -7.00 14.17 12.16
C SER A 6 -5.79 13.24 12.19
N PHE A 7 -5.70 12.34 13.18
CA PHE A 7 -4.60 11.39 13.29
C PHE A 7 -4.64 10.31 12.19
N GLN A 8 -5.83 9.82 11.83
CA GLN A 8 -5.98 8.89 10.69
C GLN A 8 -5.61 9.54 9.35
N LEU A 9 -6.00 10.80 9.13
CA LEU A 9 -5.61 11.53 7.92
C LEU A 9 -4.10 11.78 7.87
N LEU A 10 -3.48 12.07 9.00
CA LEU A 10 -2.03 12.26 9.10
C LEU A 10 -1.26 10.97 8.84
N LEU A 11 -1.75 9.83 9.35
CA LEU A 11 -1.16 8.51 9.08
C LEU A 11 -1.30 8.11 7.61
N ILE A 12 -2.45 8.35 6.98
CA ILE A 12 -2.66 8.09 5.55
C ILE A 12 -1.75 9.00 4.70
N ALA A 13 -1.59 10.28 5.09
CA ALA A 13 -0.69 11.21 4.42
C ALA A 13 0.78 10.78 4.57
N LEU A 14 1.20 10.33 5.76
CA LEU A 14 2.55 9.80 6.00
C LEU A 14 2.82 8.54 5.16
N LEU A 15 1.87 7.61 5.08
CA LEU A 15 1.99 6.41 4.24
C LEU A 15 2.06 6.76 2.74
N ALA A 16 1.34 7.79 2.29
CA ALA A 16 1.39 8.28 0.91
C ALA A 16 2.73 8.96 0.59
N ILE A 17 3.33 9.70 1.52
CA ILE A 17 4.63 10.37 1.36
C ILE A 17 5.76 9.33 1.33
N VAL A 18 5.76 8.36 2.24
CA VAL A 18 6.76 7.28 2.25
C VAL A 18 6.67 6.43 0.97
N GLY A 19 5.46 6.12 0.51
CA GLY A 19 5.26 5.40 -0.75
C GLY A 19 5.76 6.15 -1.98
N SER A 20 5.64 7.48 -2.00
CA SER A 20 6.09 8.31 -3.13
C SER A 20 7.59 8.58 -3.15
N VAL A 21 8.25 8.65 -1.99
CA VAL A 21 9.72 8.78 -1.91
C VAL A 21 10.42 7.49 -2.33
N VAL A 22 9.93 6.33 -1.86
CA VAL A 22 10.47 5.02 -2.28
C VAL A 22 10.25 4.76 -3.77
N ALA A 23 9.12 5.19 -4.33
CA ALA A 23 8.87 5.10 -5.77
C ALA A 23 9.77 6.04 -6.60
N LYS A 24 10.18 7.19 -6.04
CA LYS A 24 10.98 8.19 -6.75
C LYS A 24 12.45 7.80 -6.85
N GLU A 25 13.04 7.23 -5.79
CA GLU A 25 14.43 6.75 -5.82
C GLU A 25 14.63 5.53 -6.72
N PHE A 26 13.61 4.67 -6.88
CA PHE A 26 13.67 3.53 -7.80
C PHE A 26 13.45 3.89 -9.28
N SER A 27 12.91 5.08 -9.59
CA SER A 27 12.57 5.47 -10.97
C SER A 27 13.76 5.95 -11.82
N HIS A 28 14.94 6.13 -11.22
CA HIS A 28 16.05 6.83 -11.87
C HIS A 28 17.19 5.95 -12.44
N SER A 29 17.20 4.62 -12.22
CA SER A 29 18.33 3.78 -12.67
C SER A 29 18.03 2.75 -13.77
N THR A 30 16.77 2.52 -14.15
CA THR A 30 16.46 1.59 -15.25
C THR A 30 15.38 2.16 -16.14
N GLY A 31 15.76 2.57 -17.36
CA GLY A 31 14.80 2.69 -18.44
C GLY A 31 14.16 1.32 -18.66
N PHE A 32 12.83 1.29 -18.71
CA PHE A 32 11.92 0.12 -18.65
C PHE A 32 11.51 -0.36 -17.25
N GLY A 33 10.20 -0.17 -16.99
CA GLY A 33 9.22 -1.11 -16.44
C GLY A 33 9.63 -2.04 -15.31
N THR A 34 8.87 -1.99 -14.21
CA THR A 34 8.95 -2.92 -13.08
C THR A 34 9.15 -4.37 -13.56
N THR A 35 10.25 -5.01 -13.17
CA THR A 35 10.56 -6.37 -13.63
C THR A 35 9.62 -7.40 -13.00
N LYS A 36 9.50 -8.60 -13.59
CA LYS A 36 8.71 -9.70 -13.00
C LYS A 36 9.20 -10.01 -11.59
N GLU A 37 10.51 -10.05 -11.41
CA GLU A 37 11.18 -10.29 -10.14
C GLU A 37 10.84 -9.19 -9.12
N GLU A 38 10.83 -7.93 -9.55
CA GLU A 38 10.43 -6.80 -8.70
C GLU A 38 8.96 -6.87 -8.27
N ILE A 39 8.05 -7.28 -9.17
CA ILE A 39 6.63 -7.43 -8.85
C ILE A 39 6.44 -8.55 -7.82
N ILE A 40 7.13 -9.68 -7.98
CA ILE A 40 7.10 -10.79 -7.02
C ILE A 40 7.70 -10.35 -5.69
N ALA A 41 8.88 -9.73 -5.69
CA ALA A 41 9.53 -9.24 -4.48
C ALA A 41 8.69 -8.17 -3.76
N ASN A 42 7.98 -7.31 -4.50
CA ASN A 42 7.05 -6.33 -3.94
C ASN A 42 5.82 -7.03 -3.33
N ARG A 43 5.28 -8.07 -3.98
CA ARG A 43 4.18 -8.88 -3.43
C ARG A 43 4.56 -9.51 -2.10
N GLU A 44 5.75 -10.11 -2.00
CA GLU A 44 6.23 -10.71 -0.74
C GLU A 44 6.45 -9.66 0.35
N ARG A 45 7.07 -8.52 0.03
CA ARG A 45 7.20 -7.39 0.97
C ARG A 45 5.85 -6.91 1.49
N ARG A 46 4.85 -6.78 0.61
CA ARG A 46 3.48 -6.39 1.02
C ARG A 46 2.81 -7.45 1.89
N LYS A 47 3.06 -8.73 1.62
CA LYS A 47 2.56 -9.84 2.44
C LYS A 47 3.13 -9.78 3.86
N GLU A 48 4.42 -9.52 3.99
CA GLU A 48 5.08 -9.37 5.28
C GLU A 48 4.58 -8.14 6.05
N GLN A 49 4.45 -6.98 5.39
CA GLN A 49 3.85 -5.78 5.98
C GLN A 49 2.42 -6.04 6.47
N LEU A 50 1.62 -6.77 5.70
CA LEU A 50 0.25 -7.09 6.06
C LEU A 50 0.18 -8.04 7.27
N LYS A 51 1.10 -9.00 7.38
CA LYS A 51 1.24 -9.84 8.59
C LYS A 51 1.54 -9.00 9.81
N LYS A 52 2.52 -8.10 9.72
CA LYS A 52 2.86 -7.19 10.83
C LYS A 52 1.65 -6.36 11.28
N LEU A 53 0.91 -5.78 10.33
CA LEU A 53 -0.30 -5.02 10.64
C LEU A 53 -1.40 -5.89 11.28
N LEU A 54 -1.52 -7.15 10.86
CA LEU A 54 -2.45 -8.09 11.49
C LEU A 54 -2.05 -8.39 12.94
N ASP A 55 -0.76 -8.61 13.19
CA ASP A 55 -0.24 -8.86 14.54
C ASP A 55 -0.46 -7.66 15.47
N GLU A 56 -0.20 -6.44 15.00
CA GLU A 56 -0.45 -5.20 15.76
C GLU A 56 -1.95 -5.02 16.12
N VAL A 57 -2.85 -5.34 15.18
CA VAL A 57 -4.29 -5.22 15.42
C VAL A 57 -4.79 -6.33 16.34
N ARG A 58 -4.25 -7.55 16.24
CA ARG A 58 -4.56 -8.65 17.17
C ARG A 58 -4.06 -8.32 18.57
N GLU A 59 -2.84 -7.81 18.71
CA GLU A 59 -2.32 -7.35 20.01
C GLU A 59 -3.23 -6.26 20.62
N THR A 60 -3.75 -5.36 19.79
CA THR A 60 -4.72 -4.35 20.24
C THR A 60 -5.99 -4.99 20.81
N LYS A 61 -6.48 -6.06 20.19
CA LYS A 61 -7.63 -6.83 20.67
C LYS A 61 -7.29 -7.59 21.95
N ASP A 62 -6.16 -8.27 22.00
CA ASP A 62 -5.71 -9.02 23.19
C ASP A 62 -5.54 -8.10 24.41
N ASN A 63 -5.05 -6.87 24.18
CA ASN A 63 -4.96 -5.84 25.21
C ASN A 63 -6.35 -5.38 25.71
N HIS A 64 -7.36 -5.40 24.84
CA HIS A 64 -8.75 -5.16 25.23
C HIS A 64 -9.31 -6.30 26.07
N ASP A 65 -9.16 -7.53 25.58
CA ASP A 65 -9.71 -8.73 26.21
C ASP A 65 -9.07 -9.01 27.58
N SER A 66 -7.79 -8.65 27.74
CA SER A 66 -7.06 -8.72 29.02
C SER A 66 -7.32 -7.55 29.97
N GLY A 67 -8.11 -6.55 29.53
CA GLY A 67 -8.40 -5.34 30.32
C GLY A 67 -7.24 -4.34 30.43
N ARG A 68 -6.10 -4.57 29.77
CA ARG A 68 -4.95 -3.64 29.74
C ARG A 68 -5.28 -2.33 29.05
N LYS A 69 -6.11 -2.38 28.00
CA LYS A 69 -6.60 -1.22 27.27
C LYS A 69 -8.03 -1.45 26.82
N LEU A 70 -8.98 -0.85 27.54
CA LEU A 70 -10.38 -0.92 27.17
C LEU A 70 -10.64 -0.07 25.92
N LEU A 71 -11.36 -0.65 24.97
CA LEU A 71 -11.83 -0.06 23.74
C LEU A 71 -13.34 0.09 23.90
N SER A 72 -13.91 1.11 23.26
CA SER A 72 -15.36 1.17 23.10
C SER A 72 -15.85 0.07 22.15
N ASP A 73 -17.14 -0.28 22.23
CA ASP A 73 -17.75 -1.28 21.33
C ASP A 73 -17.59 -0.92 19.85
N GLU A 74 -17.63 0.38 19.53
CA GLU A 74 -17.38 0.89 18.17
C GLU A 74 -15.94 0.63 17.73
N GLU A 75 -14.96 0.89 18.59
CA GLU A 75 -13.54 0.66 18.32
C GLU A 75 -13.23 -0.84 18.19
N LEU A 76 -13.81 -1.67 19.05
CA LEU A 76 -13.67 -3.14 18.99
C LEU A 76 -14.23 -3.68 17.67
N THR A 77 -15.40 -3.20 17.25
CA THR A 77 -15.99 -3.56 15.95
C THR A 77 -15.06 -3.19 14.78
N VAL A 78 -14.40 -2.03 14.85
CA VAL A 78 -13.42 -1.62 13.83
C VAL A 78 -12.19 -2.52 13.84
N VAL A 79 -11.69 -2.89 15.01
CA VAL A 79 -10.57 -3.83 15.18
C VAL A 79 -10.91 -5.19 14.56
N ASP A 80 -12.06 -5.78 14.89
CA ASP A 80 -12.48 -7.07 14.35
C ASP A 80 -12.65 -7.05 12.83
N ARG A 81 -13.20 -5.96 12.29
CA ARG A 81 -13.29 -5.78 10.83
C ARG A 81 -11.92 -5.70 10.17
N LYS A 82 -10.94 -5.05 10.81
CA LYS A 82 -9.56 -4.98 10.30
C LYS A 82 -8.89 -6.35 10.31
N ILE A 83 -9.01 -7.10 11.41
CA ILE A 83 -8.50 -8.48 11.51
C ILE A 83 -9.04 -9.32 10.35
N SER A 84 -10.37 -9.35 10.20
CA SER A 84 -11.05 -10.10 9.14
C SER A 84 -10.61 -9.66 7.73
N ALA A 85 -10.40 -8.35 7.52
CA ALA A 85 -9.97 -7.82 6.23
C ALA A 85 -8.53 -8.22 5.89
N TYR A 86 -7.62 -8.15 6.87
CA TYR A 86 -6.23 -8.52 6.67
C TYR A 86 -6.04 -10.02 6.50
N GLU A 87 -6.78 -10.85 7.25
CA GLU A 87 -6.77 -12.31 7.11
C GLU A 87 -7.23 -12.72 5.71
N ARG A 88 -8.40 -12.23 5.26
CA ARG A 88 -8.88 -12.50 3.88
C ARG A 88 -7.89 -12.02 2.84
N LYS A 89 -7.24 -10.87 3.07
CA LYS A 89 -6.26 -10.35 2.11
C LYS A 89 -5.01 -11.23 2.07
N LEU A 90 -4.51 -11.70 3.21
CA LEU A 90 -3.41 -12.65 3.27
C LEU A 90 -3.77 -13.97 2.60
N GLU A 91 -4.99 -14.47 2.81
CA GLU A 91 -5.53 -15.67 2.15
C GLU A 91 -5.54 -15.49 0.63
N THR A 92 -6.02 -14.35 0.11
CA THR A 92 -5.96 -14.07 -1.35
C THR A 92 -4.53 -13.93 -1.88
N MET A 93 -3.54 -13.76 -0.99
CA MET A 93 -2.11 -13.72 -1.32
C MET A 93 -1.40 -15.03 -0.99
N GLN A 94 -2.13 -16.08 -0.57
CA GLN A 94 -1.61 -17.43 -0.46
C GLN A 94 -1.47 -18.01 -1.87
N GLY A 95 -0.36 -18.72 -2.11
CA GLY A 95 0.00 -19.23 -3.43
C GLY A 95 0.96 -18.33 -4.21
N GLU A 96 1.59 -18.93 -5.21
CA GLU A 96 2.44 -18.24 -6.17
C GLU A 96 1.59 -17.36 -7.09
N MET A 97 2.16 -16.23 -7.50
CA MET A 97 1.49 -15.34 -8.44
C MET A 97 1.59 -15.94 -9.85
N ASP A 98 0.44 -16.20 -10.49
CA ASP A 98 0.41 -16.74 -11.84
C ASP A 98 1.08 -15.77 -12.84
N GLU A 99 1.70 -16.29 -13.89
CA GLU A 99 2.35 -15.50 -14.92
C GLU A 99 1.38 -14.54 -15.60
N ARG A 100 0.11 -14.95 -15.73
CA ARG A 100 -0.95 -14.08 -16.26
C ARG A 100 -1.24 -12.90 -15.33
N GLU A 101 -1.07 -13.06 -14.03
CA GLU A 101 -1.23 -11.97 -13.07
C GLU A 101 -0.04 -11.02 -13.11
N VAL A 102 1.18 -11.56 -13.20
CA VAL A 102 2.40 -10.76 -13.43
C VAL A 102 2.23 -9.88 -14.66
N GLU A 103 1.85 -10.47 -15.79
CA GLU A 103 1.68 -9.77 -17.06
C GLU A 103 0.63 -8.65 -16.96
N LYS A 104 -0.51 -8.91 -16.30
CA LYS A 104 -1.52 -7.87 -16.04
C LYS A 104 -0.97 -6.72 -15.21
N VAL A 105 -0.11 -7.00 -14.23
CA VAL A 105 0.52 -5.95 -13.42
C VAL A 105 1.53 -5.16 -14.25
N MET A 106 2.38 -5.82 -15.04
CA MET A 106 3.32 -5.16 -15.93
C MET A 106 2.61 -4.25 -16.94
N GLN A 107 1.52 -4.71 -17.56
CA GLN A 107 0.72 -3.91 -18.49
C GLN A 107 0.13 -2.66 -17.81
N ARG A 108 -0.36 -2.78 -16.58
CA ARG A 108 -0.88 -1.63 -15.82
C ARG A 108 0.21 -0.62 -15.49
N GLU A 109 1.39 -1.08 -15.10
CA GLU A 109 2.53 -0.20 -14.82
C GLU A 109 3.03 0.48 -16.10
N LYS A 110 3.08 -0.24 -17.23
CA LYS A 110 3.38 0.35 -18.53
C LYS A 110 2.42 1.48 -18.90
N LEU A 111 1.11 1.25 -18.79
CA LEU A 111 0.08 2.28 -19.06
C LEU A 111 0.14 3.46 -18.08
N ARG A 112 0.61 3.26 -16.85
CA ARG A 112 0.85 4.36 -15.90
C ARG A 112 2.05 5.18 -16.33
N TYR A 113 3.16 4.51 -16.66
CA TYR A 113 4.37 5.16 -17.11
C TYR A 113 4.14 6.01 -18.38
N GLU A 114 3.45 5.44 -19.39
CA GLU A 114 3.11 6.16 -20.63
C GLU A 114 2.30 7.43 -20.35
N ARG A 115 1.28 7.35 -19.47
CA ARG A 115 0.50 8.53 -19.06
C ARG A 115 1.34 9.55 -18.31
N ASP A 116 2.26 9.10 -17.47
CA ASP A 116 3.16 9.99 -16.73
C ASP A 116 4.18 10.67 -17.63
N GLU A 117 4.65 9.97 -18.66
CA GLU A 117 5.53 10.51 -19.69
C GLU A 117 4.80 11.55 -20.55
N GLN A 118 3.58 11.25 -21.02
CA GLN A 118 2.73 12.22 -21.73
C GLN A 118 2.53 13.50 -20.90
N ARG A 119 2.16 13.36 -19.62
CA ARG A 119 2.03 14.49 -18.70
C ARG A 119 3.33 15.28 -18.51
N ARG A 120 4.49 14.61 -18.53
CA ARG A 120 5.80 15.27 -18.46
C ARG A 120 6.12 16.02 -19.75
N GLN A 121 5.81 15.44 -20.92
CA GLN A 121 6.03 16.07 -22.22
C GLN A 121 5.15 17.32 -22.39
N GLU A 122 3.86 17.24 -22.06
CA GLU A 122 2.93 18.39 -22.07
C GLU A 122 3.41 19.55 -21.18
N ARG A 123 4.02 19.25 -20.03
CA ARG A 123 4.58 20.28 -19.14
C ARG A 123 5.81 20.95 -19.74
N ARG A 124 6.67 20.17 -20.42
CA ARG A 124 7.85 20.71 -21.11
C ARG A 124 7.44 21.63 -22.27
N GLN A 125 6.47 21.20 -23.08
CA GLN A 125 5.94 21.99 -24.19
C GLN A 125 5.33 23.32 -23.70
N ARG A 126 4.46 23.27 -22.68
CA ARG A 126 3.90 24.48 -22.06
C ARG A 126 4.97 25.39 -21.44
N GLY A 127 6.05 24.82 -20.91
CA GLY A 127 7.15 25.58 -20.34
C GLY A 127 8.09 26.20 -21.38
N SER A 128 8.06 25.73 -22.64
CA SER A 128 8.85 26.29 -23.76
C SER A 128 8.09 27.34 -24.58
N GLU A 129 6.79 27.51 -24.34
CA GLU A 129 5.93 28.52 -25.00
C GLU A 129 5.93 29.88 -24.26
N PHE A 130 6.64 30.00 -23.15
CA PHE A 130 6.89 31.23 -22.39
C PHE A 130 8.38 31.54 -22.33
#